data_AF-D2MP12-F1
#
_entry.id   AF-D2MP12-F1
#
_cell.length_a   1.000
_cell.length_b   1.000
_cell.length_c   1.000
_cell.angle_alpha   90.00
_cell.angle_beta   90.00
_cell.angle_gamma   90.00
#
_symmetry.space_group_name_H-M   'P 1'
#
loop_
_entity.id
_entity.type
_entity.pdbx_description
1 polymer ?
#
loop_
_entity_poly.entity_id
_entity_poly.type
_entity_poly.pdbx_seq_one_letter_code
_entity_poly.pdbx_strand_id
1 'polypeptide(L)'
;MNIKRKINTFIITFLAAVFCGLSINLYLKAGIGSDCITVFEDGLHHSLGITVGWASILYSCLFIAIAYLFARKYLGLSSILFSILVGPVIDWIQPWMNVFENPNHFFSQIIFVLFAIFFIALSASLLILEENGMNPYDSIATALSVRFKKPYKLIRTMMDFLLFLIGWGLGGRIGLGTILASLLTSVTISFLVQQFKKA
;
A
#
# COMPACT_ATOMS: atom_id res chain seq x y z
N MET A 1 24.59 -12.81 5.17
CA MET A 1 23.85 -12.42 3.94
C MET A 1 24.83 -11.82 2.95
N ASN A 2 24.90 -12.35 1.73
CA ASN A 2 25.91 -11.99 0.73
C ASN A 2 25.67 -10.56 0.18
N ILE A 3 26.72 -9.78 -0.12
CA ILE A 3 26.60 -8.36 -0.55
C ILE A 3 25.71 -8.22 -1.79
N LYS A 4 25.85 -9.12 -2.77
CA LYS A 4 24.98 -9.16 -3.96
C LYS A 4 23.50 -9.32 -3.61
N ARG A 5 23.17 -10.11 -2.59
CA ARG A 5 21.77 -10.31 -2.15
C ARG A 5 21.19 -9.05 -1.53
N LYS A 6 21.97 -8.31 -0.73
CA LYS A 6 21.54 -7.01 -0.18
C LYS A 6 21.23 -5.99 -1.28
N ILE A 7 22.06 -5.94 -2.32
CA ILE A 7 21.85 -5.03 -3.46
C ILE A 7 20.57 -5.39 -4.20
N ASN A 8 20.33 -6.66 -4.50
CA ASN A 8 19.10 -7.10 -5.15
C ASN A 8 17.85 -6.78 -4.32
N THR A 9 17.90 -7.05 -3.02
CA THR A 9 16.81 -6.67 -2.09
C THR A 9 16.50 -5.19 -2.16
N PHE A 10 17.53 -4.34 -2.12
CA PHE A 10 17.36 -2.90 -2.18
C PHE A 10 16.69 -2.48 -3.51
N ILE A 11 17.16 -2.99 -4.64
CA ILE A 11 16.63 -2.68 -5.96
C ILE A 11 15.15 -3.11 -6.07
N ILE A 12 14.82 -4.34 -5.66
CA ILE A 12 13.45 -4.87 -5.72
C ILE A 12 12.52 -4.07 -4.82
N THR A 13 12.97 -3.74 -3.61
CA THR A 13 12.20 -2.95 -2.65
C THR A 13 11.98 -1.52 -3.12
N PHE A 14 13.01 -0.89 -3.70
CA PHE A 14 12.91 0.44 -4.28
C PHE A 14 11.93 0.45 -5.47
N LEU A 15 12.03 -0.53 -6.36
CA LEU A 15 11.12 -0.66 -7.49
C LEU A 15 9.67 -0.89 -7.03
N ALA A 16 9.47 -1.71 -5.99
CA ALA A 16 8.16 -1.89 -5.37
C ALA A 16 7.63 -0.56 -4.80
N ALA A 17 8.47 0.25 -4.13
CA ALA A 17 8.08 1.55 -3.60
C ALA A 17 7.66 2.52 -4.72
N VAL A 18 8.37 2.51 -5.87
CA VAL A 18 8.00 3.29 -7.07
C VAL A 18 6.62 2.90 -7.59
N PHE A 19 6.34 1.60 -7.74
CA PHE A 19 5.01 1.15 -8.17
C PHE A 19 3.91 1.47 -7.15
N CYS A 20 4.22 1.41 -5.85
CA CYS A 20 3.29 1.80 -4.79
C CYS A 20 2.96 3.30 -4.88
N GLY A 21 3.98 4.16 -4.94
CA GLY A 21 3.80 5.59 -5.03
C GLY A 21 3.08 6.03 -6.32
N LEU A 22 3.34 5.35 -7.44
CA LEU A 22 2.60 5.56 -8.68
C LEU A 22 1.12 5.19 -8.53
N SER A 23 0.82 4.04 -7.91
CA SER A 23 -0.55 3.62 -7.66
C SER A 23 -1.32 4.60 -6.79
N ILE A 24 -0.74 5.03 -5.67
CA ILE A 24 -1.36 6.00 -4.75
C ILE A 24 -1.69 7.30 -5.49
N ASN A 25 -0.74 7.82 -6.27
CA ASN A 25 -0.96 9.01 -7.08
C ASN A 25 -2.06 8.84 -8.14
N LEU A 26 -2.17 7.66 -8.77
CA LEU A 26 -3.26 7.35 -9.71
C LEU A 26 -4.62 7.32 -9.00
N TYR A 27 -4.70 6.76 -7.79
CA TYR A 27 -5.93 6.80 -6.99
C TYR A 27 -6.34 8.24 -6.64
N LEU A 28 -5.41 9.04 -6.15
CA LEU A 28 -5.66 10.44 -5.79
C LEU A 28 -6.12 11.25 -7.01
N LYS A 29 -5.51 11.02 -8.18
CA LYS A 29 -5.88 11.64 -9.46
C LYS A 29 -7.26 11.20 -9.95
N ALA A 30 -7.62 9.92 -9.76
CA ALA A 30 -8.93 9.40 -10.13
C ALA A 30 -10.07 10.04 -9.32
N GLY A 31 -9.82 10.34 -8.04
CA GLY A 31 -10.74 11.09 -7.19
C GLY A 31 -12.04 10.36 -6.80
N ILE A 32 -12.20 9.10 -7.17
CA ILE A 32 -13.40 8.27 -6.90
C ILE A 32 -13.18 7.25 -5.77
N GLY A 33 -12.20 7.48 -4.91
CA GLY A 33 -11.80 6.60 -3.81
C GLY A 33 -10.62 5.67 -4.15
N SER A 34 -10.06 5.05 -3.11
CA SER A 34 -8.84 4.25 -3.14
C SER A 34 -8.92 3.02 -2.23
N ASP A 35 -7.85 2.23 -2.12
CA ASP A 35 -7.76 1.15 -1.12
C ASP A 35 -7.74 1.69 0.33
N CYS A 36 -7.99 0.81 1.30
CA CYS A 36 -8.22 1.17 2.70
C CYS A 36 -7.05 1.92 3.35
N ILE A 37 -5.81 1.59 2.98
CA ILE A 37 -4.62 2.25 3.52
C ILE A 37 -4.52 3.65 2.92
N THR A 38 -4.66 3.76 1.60
CA THR A 38 -4.63 5.06 0.92
C THR A 38 -5.77 5.97 1.36
N VAL A 39 -6.96 5.44 1.68
CA VAL A 39 -8.07 6.23 2.26
C VAL A 39 -7.67 6.85 3.60
N PHE A 40 -6.92 6.11 4.42
CA PHE A 40 -6.40 6.63 5.68
C PHE A 40 -5.29 7.66 5.49
N GLU A 41 -4.37 7.45 4.55
CA GLU A 41 -3.34 8.42 4.20
C GLU A 41 -3.93 9.73 3.63
N ASP A 42 -4.95 9.62 2.77
CA ASP A 42 -5.71 10.76 2.23
C ASP A 42 -6.50 11.49 3.34
N GLY A 43 -7.09 10.74 4.28
CA GLY A 43 -7.72 11.33 5.46
C GLY A 43 -6.72 12.10 6.35
N LEU A 44 -5.54 11.54 6.60
CA LEU A 44 -4.47 12.23 7.33
C LEU A 44 -4.01 13.50 6.59
N HIS A 45 -3.86 13.42 5.27
CA HIS A 45 -3.56 14.58 4.42
C HIS A 45 -4.60 15.70 4.61
N HIS A 46 -5.89 15.37 4.56
CA HIS A 46 -6.97 16.34 4.73
C HIS A 46 -7.05 16.92 6.15
N SER A 47 -6.90 16.07 7.17
CA SER A 47 -7.03 16.48 8.58
C SER A 47 -5.81 17.25 9.11
N LEU A 48 -4.60 16.95 8.65
CA LEU A 48 -3.36 17.54 9.17
C LEU A 48 -2.75 18.59 8.23
N GLY A 49 -3.20 18.69 6.98
CA GLY A 49 -2.65 19.61 5.99
C GLY A 49 -1.22 19.26 5.52
N ILE A 50 -0.77 18.04 5.76
CA ILE A 50 0.54 17.49 5.33
C ILE A 50 0.42 16.85 3.96
N THR A 51 1.50 16.60 3.22
CA THR A 51 1.41 15.83 1.95
C THR A 51 0.99 14.38 2.20
N VAL A 52 0.47 13.71 1.16
CA VAL A 52 0.15 12.27 1.26
C VAL A 52 1.41 11.44 1.48
N GLY A 53 2.57 11.84 0.94
CA GLY A 53 3.84 11.20 1.26
C GLY A 53 4.19 11.27 2.75
N TRP A 54 4.01 12.42 3.39
CA TRP A 54 4.18 12.56 4.85
C TRP A 54 3.15 11.74 5.63
N ALA A 55 1.89 11.69 5.19
CA ALA A 55 0.88 10.84 5.78
C ALA A 55 1.28 9.35 5.73
N SER A 56 1.85 8.90 4.60
CA SER A 56 2.36 7.54 4.43
C SER A 56 3.55 7.24 5.33
N ILE A 57 4.46 8.21 5.54
CA ILE A 57 5.57 8.06 6.51
C ILE A 57 5.03 7.93 7.94
N LEU A 58 4.06 8.76 8.33
CA LEU A 58 3.46 8.70 9.67
C LEU A 58 2.77 7.36 9.91
N TYR A 59 1.96 6.92 8.95
CA TYR A 59 1.35 5.60 8.94
C TYR A 59 2.42 4.51 9.07
N SER A 60 3.45 4.55 8.24
CA SER A 60 4.55 3.59 8.23
C SER A 60 5.29 3.53 9.57
N CYS A 61 5.63 4.68 10.15
CA CYS A 61 6.29 4.76 11.45
C CYS A 61 5.41 4.17 12.57
N LEU A 62 4.11 4.48 12.57
CA LEU A 62 3.16 3.96 13.54
C LEU A 62 3.08 2.42 13.47
N PHE A 63 2.89 1.87 12.27
CA PHE A 63 2.75 0.42 12.11
C PHE A 63 4.08 -0.32 12.27
N ILE A 64 5.22 0.29 11.95
CA ILE A 64 6.54 -0.26 12.32
C ILE A 64 6.69 -0.32 13.83
N ALA A 65 6.34 0.75 14.57
CA ALA A 65 6.47 0.77 16.02
C ALA A 65 5.60 -0.31 16.68
N ILE A 66 4.35 -0.44 16.25
CA ILE A 66 3.44 -1.49 16.73
C ILE A 66 3.97 -2.88 16.34
N ALA A 67 4.42 -3.07 15.10
CA ALA A 67 4.96 -4.33 14.63
C ALA A 67 6.26 -4.70 15.36
N TYR A 68 7.08 -3.73 15.75
CA TYR A 68 8.29 -3.97 16.52
C TYR A 68 7.98 -4.50 17.92
N LEU A 69 6.88 -4.07 18.53
CA LEU A 69 6.45 -4.54 19.86
C LEU A 69 5.81 -5.93 19.79
N PHE A 70 4.94 -6.20 18.81
CA PHE A 70 4.10 -7.41 18.79
C PHE A 70 4.48 -8.45 17.74
N ALA A 71 5.19 -8.06 16.69
CA ALA A 71 5.39 -8.83 15.46
C ALA A 71 6.84 -8.79 14.96
N ARG A 72 7.82 -8.47 15.82
CA ARG A 72 9.23 -8.25 15.45
C ARG A 72 9.82 -9.36 14.59
N LYS A 73 9.40 -10.61 14.82
CA LYS A 73 9.85 -11.79 14.07
C LYS A 73 9.46 -11.80 12.58
N TYR A 74 8.49 -10.99 12.18
CA TYR A 74 8.01 -10.87 10.80
C TYR A 74 8.56 -9.63 10.06
N LEU A 75 9.19 -8.71 10.80
CA LEU A 75 9.83 -7.53 10.23
C LEU A 75 11.19 -7.92 9.64
N GLY A 76 11.39 -7.61 8.36
CA GLY A 76 12.67 -7.76 7.68
C GLY A 76 13.21 -6.42 7.18
N LEU A 77 14.34 -6.47 6.49
CA LEU A 77 14.99 -5.27 5.96
C LEU A 77 14.10 -4.62 4.89
N SER A 78 13.47 -5.41 4.02
CA SER A 78 12.56 -4.89 2.98
C SER A 78 11.35 -4.20 3.57
N SER A 79 10.82 -4.71 4.70
CA SER A 79 9.69 -4.10 5.41
C SER A 79 9.97 -2.64 5.78
N ILE A 80 11.11 -2.40 6.42
CA ILE A 80 11.50 -1.07 6.91
C ILE A 80 11.85 -0.18 5.72
N LEU A 81 12.65 -0.70 4.79
CA LEU A 81 13.09 0.05 3.62
C LEU A 81 11.90 0.49 2.75
N PHE A 82 10.97 -0.42 2.46
CA PHE A 82 9.75 -0.10 1.70
C PHE A 82 8.94 1.01 2.38
N SER A 83 8.66 0.84 3.67
CA SER A 83 7.80 1.75 4.42
C SER A 83 8.37 3.17 4.50
N ILE A 84 9.70 3.32 4.56
CA ILE A 84 10.36 4.63 4.56
C ILE A 84 10.44 5.22 3.16
N LEU A 85 10.61 4.40 2.11
CA LEU A 85 10.77 4.87 0.74
C LEU A 85 9.45 5.31 0.08
N VAL A 86 8.32 4.69 0.42
CA VAL A 86 7.04 4.95 -0.25
C VAL A 86 6.64 6.43 -0.14
N GLY A 87 6.72 7.03 1.06
CA GLY A 87 6.33 8.42 1.26
C GLY A 87 7.05 9.43 0.35
N PRO A 88 8.40 9.50 0.39
CA PRO A 88 9.15 10.38 -0.50
C PRO A 88 8.90 10.11 -1.99
N VAL A 89 8.65 8.85 -2.35
CA VAL A 89 8.36 8.46 -3.73
C VAL A 89 6.97 8.93 -4.17
N ILE A 90 5.96 8.90 -3.29
CA ILE A 90 4.63 9.49 -3.55
C ILE A 90 4.79 10.97 -3.89
N ASP A 91 5.47 11.73 -3.02
CA ASP A 91 5.65 13.18 -3.19
C ASP A 91 6.54 13.50 -4.40
N TRP A 92 7.51 12.64 -4.73
CA TRP A 92 8.33 12.80 -5.93
C TRP A 92 7.56 12.56 -7.23
N ILE A 93 6.61 11.61 -7.25
CA ILE A 93 5.77 11.30 -8.42
C ILE A 93 4.63 12.31 -8.60
N GLN A 94 4.11 12.88 -7.51
CA GLN A 94 2.93 13.74 -7.52
C GLN A 94 2.99 14.88 -8.56
N PRO A 95 4.09 15.65 -8.73
CA PRO A 95 4.16 16.71 -9.74
C PRO A 95 4.02 16.21 -11.17
N TRP A 96 4.48 14.99 -11.46
CA TRP A 96 4.42 14.38 -12.78
C TRP A 96 3.00 13.96 -13.16
N MET A 97 2.10 13.79 -12.18
CA MET A 97 0.69 13.52 -12.43
C MET A 97 -0.05 14.72 -13.04
N ASN A 98 0.53 15.92 -12.98
CA ASN A 98 -0.04 17.12 -13.60
C ASN A 98 0.07 17.12 -15.13
N VAL A 99 0.91 16.24 -15.70
CA VAL A 99 0.98 16.01 -17.15
C VAL A 99 -0.32 15.42 -17.68
N PHE A 100 -1.03 14.64 -16.84
CA PHE A 100 -2.34 14.12 -17.17
C PHE A 100 -3.41 15.15 -16.84
N GLU A 101 -4.27 15.45 -17.80
CA GLU A 101 -5.49 16.21 -17.54
C GLU A 101 -6.33 15.52 -16.47
N ASN A 102 -7.04 16.33 -15.67
CA ASN A 102 -7.94 15.76 -14.68
C ASN A 102 -9.02 14.95 -15.39
N PRO A 103 -9.33 13.73 -14.91
CA PRO A 103 -10.30 12.88 -15.57
C PRO A 103 -11.70 13.49 -15.46
N ASN A 104 -12.13 14.16 -16.53
CA ASN A 104 -13.41 14.86 -16.63
C ASN A 104 -14.61 13.92 -16.84
N HIS A 105 -14.33 12.67 -17.23
CA HIS A 105 -15.35 11.65 -17.48
C HIS A 105 -15.20 10.48 -16.51
N PHE A 106 -16.34 9.98 -16.04
CA PHE A 106 -16.40 8.84 -15.14
C PHE A 106 -15.63 7.61 -15.68
N PHE A 107 -15.68 7.38 -16.99
CA PHE A 107 -14.93 6.30 -17.64
C PHE A 107 -13.41 6.43 -17.49
N SER A 108 -12.87 7.66 -17.61
CA SER A 108 -11.44 7.90 -17.40
C SER A 108 -11.04 7.65 -15.94
N GLN A 109 -11.86 8.04 -14.96
CA GLN A 109 -11.59 7.81 -13.54
C GLN A 109 -11.47 6.31 -13.23
N ILE A 110 -12.34 5.48 -13.82
CA ILE A 110 -12.25 4.01 -13.67
C ILE A 110 -10.93 3.48 -14.24
N ILE A 111 -10.50 3.96 -15.41
CA ILE A 111 -9.23 3.54 -16.01
C ILE A 111 -8.06 3.84 -15.07
N PHE A 112 -8.01 5.04 -14.49
CA PHE A 112 -6.98 5.39 -13.51
C PHE A 112 -7.00 4.46 -12.30
N VAL A 113 -8.18 4.13 -11.76
CA VAL A 113 -8.33 3.15 -10.67
C VAL A 113 -7.84 1.77 -11.08
N LEU A 114 -8.16 1.29 -12.28
CA LEU A 114 -7.71 -0.03 -12.75
C LEU A 114 -6.18 -0.09 -12.88
N PHE A 115 -5.56 0.96 -13.40
CA PHE A 115 -4.09 1.06 -13.42
C PHE A 115 -3.50 1.15 -12.01
N ALA A 116 -4.13 1.92 -11.11
CA ALA A 116 -3.71 1.98 -9.72
C ALA A 116 -3.74 0.59 -9.07
N ILE A 117 -4.81 -0.18 -9.25
CA ILE A 117 -4.96 -1.55 -8.77
C ILE A 117 -3.86 -2.46 -9.34
N PHE A 118 -3.55 -2.32 -10.63
CA PHE A 118 -2.49 -3.09 -11.26
C PHE A 118 -1.12 -2.79 -10.66
N PHE A 119 -0.76 -1.50 -10.49
CA PHE A 119 0.53 -1.11 -9.95
C PHE A 119 0.70 -1.45 -8.47
N ILE A 120 -0.34 -1.30 -7.64
CA ILE A 120 -0.26 -1.73 -6.23
C ILE A 120 -0.13 -3.25 -6.13
N ALA A 121 -0.82 -3.99 -7.00
CA ALA A 121 -0.69 -5.45 -7.03
C ALA A 121 0.70 -5.89 -7.47
N LEU A 122 1.32 -5.19 -8.42
CA LEU A 122 2.69 -5.43 -8.86
C LEU A 122 3.70 -5.13 -7.74
N SER A 123 3.54 -3.99 -7.06
CA SER A 123 4.32 -3.62 -5.87
C SER A 123 4.25 -4.70 -4.78
N ALA A 124 3.04 -5.11 -4.40
CA ALA A 124 2.83 -6.14 -3.39
C ALA A 124 3.42 -7.51 -3.81
N SER A 125 3.26 -7.89 -5.08
CA SER A 125 3.81 -9.15 -5.60
C SER A 125 5.33 -9.19 -5.52
N LEU A 126 6.02 -8.09 -5.85
CA LEU A 126 7.47 -7.99 -5.73
C LEU A 126 7.94 -8.16 -4.28
N LEU A 127 7.25 -7.52 -3.32
CA LEU A 127 7.58 -7.66 -1.91
C LEU A 127 7.35 -9.07 -1.38
N ILE A 128 6.29 -9.74 -1.83
CA ILE A 128 5.99 -11.13 -1.45
C ILE A 128 7.11 -12.07 -1.95
N LEU A 129 7.57 -11.87 -3.19
CA LEU A 129 8.62 -12.69 -3.81
C LEU A 129 10.02 -12.46 -3.24
N GLU A 130 10.28 -11.27 -2.68
CA GLU A 130 11.57 -10.95 -2.07
C GLU A 130 11.82 -11.74 -0.78
N GLU A 131 10.77 -12.23 -0.11
CA GLU A 131 10.81 -13.06 1.11
C GLU A 131 11.68 -12.47 2.25
N ASN A 132 12.01 -11.18 2.22
CA ASN A 132 12.91 -10.51 3.15
C ASN A 132 12.16 -9.56 4.11
N GLY A 133 11.09 -10.10 4.69
CA GLY A 133 10.20 -9.39 5.59
C GLY A 133 8.85 -9.09 4.97
N MET A 134 7.85 -8.93 5.83
CA MET A 134 6.48 -8.64 5.42
C MET A 134 6.14 -7.17 5.70
N ASN A 135 5.17 -6.58 4.99
CA ASN A 135 4.70 -5.23 5.29
C ASN A 135 4.39 -5.12 6.82
N PRO A 136 4.83 -4.06 7.53
CA PRO A 136 4.57 -3.92 8.96
C PRO A 136 3.10 -4.08 9.35
N TYR A 137 2.19 -3.58 8.51
CA TYR A 137 0.75 -3.71 8.71
C TYR A 137 0.28 -5.17 8.62
N ASP A 138 0.74 -5.90 7.61
CA ASP A 138 0.49 -7.34 7.46
C ASP A 138 1.13 -8.11 8.63
N SER A 139 2.31 -7.70 9.09
CA SER A 139 3.05 -8.35 10.18
C SER A 139 2.23 -8.38 11.47
N ILE A 140 1.53 -7.29 11.75
CA ILE A 140 0.59 -7.19 12.87
C ILE A 140 -0.61 -8.11 12.65
N ALA A 141 -1.22 -8.11 11.45
CA ALA A 141 -2.33 -8.99 11.14
C ALA A 141 -1.96 -10.48 11.32
N THR A 142 -0.77 -10.88 10.88
CA THR A 142 -0.26 -12.25 11.05
C THR A 142 0.02 -12.57 12.52
N ALA A 143 0.64 -11.65 13.27
CA ALA A 143 0.89 -11.86 14.70
C ALA A 143 -0.41 -12.02 15.50
N LEU A 144 -1.43 -11.20 15.20
CA LEU A 144 -2.76 -11.31 15.79
C LEU A 144 -3.45 -12.61 15.39
N SER A 145 -3.31 -13.07 14.14
CA SER A 145 -3.89 -14.33 13.66
C SER A 145 -3.37 -15.53 14.44
N VAL A 146 -2.05 -15.57 14.66
CA VAL A 146 -1.41 -16.62 15.47
C VAL A 146 -1.84 -16.52 16.93
N ARG A 147 -1.91 -15.31 17.50
CA ARG A 147 -2.26 -15.10 18.92
C ARG A 147 -3.70 -15.46 19.24
N PHE A 148 -4.65 -15.05 18.40
CA PHE A 148 -6.08 -15.29 18.62
C PHE A 148 -6.58 -16.59 17.99
N LYS A 149 -5.73 -17.33 17.26
CA LYS A 149 -6.09 -18.55 16.51
C LYS A 149 -7.28 -18.32 15.57
N LYS A 150 -7.35 -17.12 14.96
CA LYS A 150 -8.39 -16.74 14.00
C LYS A 150 -7.78 -16.66 12.60
N PRO A 151 -8.58 -16.89 11.54
CA PRO A 151 -8.07 -16.86 10.17
C PRO A 151 -7.52 -15.47 9.83
N TYR A 152 -6.36 -15.43 9.16
CA TYR A 152 -5.70 -14.19 8.74
C TYR A 152 -6.64 -13.23 8.02
N LYS A 153 -7.45 -13.77 7.09
CA LYS A 153 -8.43 -12.99 6.33
C LYS A 153 -9.39 -12.21 7.23
N LEU A 154 -9.90 -12.84 8.31
CA LEU A 154 -10.84 -12.18 9.22
C LEU A 154 -10.16 -11.00 9.95
N ILE A 155 -8.98 -11.22 10.52
CA ILE A 155 -8.26 -10.16 11.24
C ILE A 155 -7.88 -9.03 10.31
N ARG A 156 -7.40 -9.38 9.11
CA ARG A 156 -7.03 -8.39 8.10
C ARG A 156 -8.24 -7.54 7.71
N THR A 157 -9.37 -8.16 7.39
CA THR A 157 -10.60 -7.42 7.07
C THR A 157 -11.05 -6.52 8.21
N MET A 158 -10.93 -6.96 9.47
CA MET A 158 -11.28 -6.10 10.62
C MET A 158 -10.33 -4.90 10.75
N MET A 159 -9.02 -5.12 10.59
CA MET A 159 -8.03 -4.03 10.61
C MET A 159 -8.27 -3.05 9.47
N ASP A 160 -8.51 -3.55 8.25
CA ASP A 160 -8.79 -2.73 7.07
C ASP A 160 -10.06 -1.90 7.27
N PHE A 161 -11.10 -2.50 7.85
CA PHE A 161 -12.35 -1.81 8.17
C PHE A 161 -12.15 -0.71 9.21
N LEU A 162 -11.38 -0.96 10.27
CA LEU A 162 -11.05 0.07 11.28
C LEU A 162 -10.26 1.22 10.67
N LEU A 163 -9.22 0.90 9.88
CA LEU A 163 -8.38 1.90 9.22
C LEU A 163 -9.18 2.74 8.23
N PHE A 164 -10.06 2.09 7.46
CA PHE A 164 -11.00 2.72 6.54
C PHE A 164 -11.96 3.67 7.27
N LEU A 165 -12.55 3.26 8.39
CA LEU A 165 -13.46 4.11 9.16
C LEU A 165 -12.75 5.34 9.73
N ILE A 166 -11.53 5.17 10.24
CA ILE A 166 -10.73 6.29 10.75
C ILE A 166 -10.36 7.22 9.59
N GLY A 167 -9.87 6.68 8.47
CA GLY A 167 -9.54 7.44 7.28
C GLY A 167 -10.71 8.24 6.74
N TRP A 168 -11.90 7.62 6.68
CA TRP A 168 -13.13 8.30 6.30
C TRP A 168 -13.47 9.45 7.25
N GLY A 169 -13.42 9.20 8.56
CA GLY A 169 -13.70 10.21 9.57
C GLY A 169 -12.75 11.41 9.53
N LEU A 170 -11.52 11.20 9.06
CA LEU A 170 -10.52 12.25 8.85
C LEU A 170 -10.67 13.00 7.52
N GLY A 171 -11.62 12.61 6.67
CA GLY A 171 -11.91 13.27 5.38
C GLY A 171 -11.36 12.55 4.15
N GLY A 172 -10.88 11.30 4.30
CA GLY A 172 -10.41 10.49 3.19
C GLY A 172 -11.52 10.18 2.18
N ARG A 173 -11.18 10.23 0.88
CA ARG A 173 -12.17 10.04 -0.19
C ARG A 173 -12.57 8.58 -0.35
N ILE A 174 -13.87 8.35 -0.38
CA ILE A 174 -14.45 7.02 -0.60
C ILE A 174 -15.41 7.08 -1.77
N GLY A 175 -15.38 6.02 -2.58
CA GLY A 175 -16.31 5.87 -3.68
C GLY A 175 -16.18 4.52 -4.37
N LEU A 176 -16.57 4.50 -5.64
CA LEU A 176 -16.55 3.29 -6.46
C LEU A 176 -15.13 2.73 -6.65
N GLY A 177 -14.11 3.59 -6.63
CA GLY A 177 -12.70 3.18 -6.66
C GLY A 177 -12.32 2.29 -5.48
N THR A 178 -12.85 2.56 -4.29
CA THR A 178 -12.61 1.74 -3.10
C THR A 178 -13.24 0.37 -3.19
N ILE A 179 -14.46 0.28 -3.74
CA ILE A 179 -15.14 -1.00 -3.97
C ILE A 179 -14.33 -1.83 -4.97
N LEU A 180 -13.92 -1.22 -6.10
CA LEU A 180 -13.09 -1.88 -7.10
C LEU A 180 -11.76 -2.36 -6.51
N ALA A 181 -11.06 -1.51 -5.75
CA ALA A 181 -9.81 -1.87 -5.10
C ALA A 181 -9.99 -3.05 -4.13
N SER A 182 -11.03 -3.02 -3.29
CA SER A 182 -11.29 -4.09 -2.32
C SER A 182 -11.51 -5.47 -2.97
N LEU A 183 -12.14 -5.50 -4.15
CA LEU A 183 -12.47 -6.75 -4.86
C LEU A 183 -11.31 -7.23 -5.74
N LEU A 184 -10.69 -6.32 -6.50
CA LEU A 184 -9.74 -6.69 -7.55
C LEU A 184 -8.32 -6.83 -7.02
N THR A 185 -7.89 -6.00 -6.07
CA THR A 185 -6.47 -5.96 -5.63
C THR A 185 -5.98 -7.34 -5.16
N SER A 186 -6.77 -8.05 -4.35
CA SER A 186 -6.39 -9.38 -3.86
C SER A 186 -6.31 -10.43 -4.96
N VAL A 187 -7.20 -10.37 -5.97
CA VAL A 187 -7.20 -11.28 -7.12
C VAL A 187 -6.00 -11.00 -8.02
N THR A 188 -5.72 -9.72 -8.30
CA THR A 188 -4.59 -9.30 -9.15
C THR A 188 -3.24 -9.65 -8.51
N ILE A 189 -3.08 -9.45 -7.20
CA ILE A 189 -1.87 -9.89 -6.47
C ILE A 189 -1.67 -11.40 -6.64
N SER A 190 -2.72 -12.18 -6.38
CA SER A 190 -2.65 -13.65 -6.45
C SER A 190 -2.26 -14.12 -7.85
N PHE A 191 -2.83 -13.50 -8.88
CA PHE A 191 -2.50 -13.78 -10.28
C PHE A 191 -1.03 -13.43 -10.61
N LEU A 192 -0.57 -12.23 -10.26
CA LEU A 192 0.79 -11.78 -10.56
C LEU A 192 1.86 -12.61 -9.84
N VAL A 193 1.64 -12.94 -8.57
CA VAL A 193 2.53 -13.85 -7.81
C VAL A 193 2.61 -15.22 -8.50
N GLN A 194 1.49 -15.76 -8.98
CA GLN A 194 1.49 -17.04 -9.69
C GLN A 194 2.27 -16.97 -11.02
N GLN A 195 2.15 -15.86 -11.76
CA GLN A 195 2.88 -15.67 -13.01
C GLN A 195 4.38 -15.53 -12.78
N PHE A 196 4.80 -14.71 -11.82
CA PHE A 196 6.22 -14.52 -11.52
C PHE A 196 6.89 -15.76 -10.96
N LYS A 197 6.17 -16.64 -10.25
CA LYS A 197 6.71 -17.94 -9.82
C LYS A 197 6.90 -18.95 -10.94
N LYS A 198 6.25 -18.74 -12.09
CA LYS A 198 6.36 -19.62 -13.28
C LYS A 198 7.45 -19.17 -14.25
N ALA A 199 7.88 -17.91 -14.17
CA ALA A 199 8.94 -17.32 -14.98
C ALA A 199 10.33 -17.61 -14.39
#